data_AF-A0A401ITX3-F1
#
_entry.id   AF-A0A401ITX3-F1
#
_cell.length_a   1.000
_cell.length_b   1.000
_cell.length_c   1.000
_cell.angle_alpha   90.00
_cell.angle_beta   90.00
_cell.angle_gamma   90.00
#
_symmetry.space_group_name_H-M   'P 1'
#
loop_
_entity.id
_entity.type
_entity.pdbx_description
1 polymer ?
#
loop_
_entity_poly.entity_id
_entity_poly.type
_entity_poly.pdbx_seq_one_letter_code
_entity_poly.pdbx_strand_id
1 'polypeptide(L)'
;MYVLGSIFLSKQWISILSLIISITSGLASIIAIMSFFRNKAELIIFTDKKKNSWTPIAEGEITFTNESGTSFTLPSGVLFHYQFLNPSPHDIAFFNLHFDAAGKACQFFYDKSVGYATKNPTFIHYDLIKTAELPFPHEPQGTFKANSLTPLYCFLSNEELASADHGTIKLCYAIRKFPYLGKRNHFTTFKHYVNLENLPELVRSKQEIMTKLTQSEQKSQKTSNTHPHKNKRKKHK
;
A
#
# COMPACT_ATOMS: atom_id res chain seq x y z
N MET A 1 -51.93 16.01 -61.03
CA MET A 1 -50.86 14.98 -61.06
C MET A 1 -49.58 15.48 -60.36
N TYR A 2 -49.68 16.04 -59.14
CA TYR A 2 -48.51 16.55 -58.38
C TYR A 2 -48.36 15.91 -56.98
N VAL A 3 -49.32 15.07 -56.59
CA VAL A 3 -49.37 14.48 -55.23
C VAL A 3 -48.50 13.22 -55.09
N LEU A 4 -48.27 12.47 -56.18
CA LEU A 4 -47.40 11.27 -56.12
C LEU A 4 -45.90 11.61 -56.06
N GLY A 5 -45.46 12.70 -56.70
CA GLY A 5 -44.05 13.11 -56.70
C GLY A 5 -43.56 13.59 -55.33
N SER A 6 -44.39 14.32 -54.59
CA SER A 6 -44.06 14.80 -53.24
C SER A 6 -44.00 13.67 -52.20
N ILE A 7 -44.84 12.64 -52.34
CA ILE A 7 -44.84 11.44 -51.47
C ILE A 7 -43.62 10.55 -51.74
N PHE A 8 -43.15 10.49 -52.99
CA PHE A 8 -41.96 9.70 -53.36
C PHE A 8 -40.67 10.38 -52.87
N LEU A 9 -40.58 11.70 -53.01
CA LEU A 9 -39.48 12.50 -52.47
C LEU A 9 -39.44 12.41 -50.93
N SER A 10 -40.58 12.49 -50.24
CA SER A 10 -40.61 12.41 -48.77
C SER A 10 -40.14 11.05 -48.24
N LYS A 11 -40.48 9.93 -48.90
CA LYS A 11 -40.02 8.58 -48.51
C LYS A 11 -38.52 8.37 -48.69
N GLN A 12 -37.94 8.92 -49.76
CA GLN A 12 -36.49 8.89 -49.98
C GLN A 12 -35.75 9.70 -48.91
N TRP A 13 -36.24 10.89 -48.58
CA TRP A 13 -35.70 11.73 -47.51
C TRP A 13 -35.78 11.07 -46.13
N ILE A 14 -36.89 10.41 -45.79
CA ILE A 14 -37.04 9.65 -44.53
C ILE A 14 -36.04 8.50 -44.46
N SER A 15 -35.82 7.78 -45.56
CA SER A 15 -34.88 6.65 -45.61
C SER A 15 -33.44 7.11 -45.44
N ILE A 16 -33.05 8.19 -46.12
CA ILE A 16 -31.72 8.82 -45.98
C ILE A 16 -31.51 9.29 -44.53
N LEU A 17 -32.52 9.92 -43.92
CA LEU A 17 -32.45 10.37 -42.53
C LEU A 17 -32.30 9.19 -41.55
N SER A 18 -33.05 8.10 -41.74
CA SER A 18 -32.92 6.90 -40.90
C SER A 18 -31.55 6.23 -41.02
N LEU A 19 -30.96 6.23 -42.22
CA LEU A 19 -29.62 5.71 -42.46
C LEU A 19 -28.56 6.54 -41.71
N ILE A 20 -28.67 7.87 -41.78
CA ILE A 20 -27.77 8.78 -41.06
C ILE A 20 -27.91 8.60 -39.54
N ILE A 21 -29.13 8.48 -39.02
CA ILE A 21 -29.38 8.22 -37.60
C ILE A 21 -28.80 6.86 -37.17
N SER A 22 -28.96 5.82 -37.99
CA SER A 22 -28.42 4.48 -37.69
C SER A 22 -26.88 4.48 -37.68
N ILE A 23 -26.24 5.14 -38.63
CA ILE A 23 -24.77 5.25 -38.69
C ILE A 23 -24.24 6.06 -37.49
N THR A 24 -24.84 7.22 -37.21
CA THR A 24 -24.39 8.08 -36.10
C THR A 24 -24.61 7.43 -34.73
N SER A 25 -25.74 6.74 -34.53
CA SER A 25 -25.98 5.96 -33.30
C SER A 25 -25.02 4.77 -33.16
N GLY A 26 -24.69 4.09 -34.26
CA GLY A 26 -23.67 3.04 -34.29
C GLY A 26 -22.29 3.56 -33.89
N LEU A 27 -21.82 4.64 -34.50
CA LEU A 27 -20.54 5.28 -34.14
C LEU A 27 -20.52 5.79 -32.69
N ALA A 28 -21.60 6.44 -32.24
CA ALA A 28 -21.73 6.91 -30.87
C ALA A 28 -21.66 5.73 -29.87
N SER A 29 -22.27 4.59 -30.19
CA SER A 29 -22.23 3.41 -29.34
C SER A 29 -20.82 2.82 -29.22
N ILE A 30 -20.06 2.76 -30.33
CA ILE A 30 -18.68 2.27 -30.34
C ILE A 30 -17.78 3.22 -29.53
N ILE A 31 -17.90 4.53 -29.74
CA ILE A 31 -17.15 5.54 -28.96
C ILE A 31 -17.50 5.43 -27.48
N ALA A 32 -18.77 5.23 -27.13
CA ALA A 32 -19.21 5.04 -25.75
C ALA A 32 -18.62 3.77 -25.13
N ILE A 33 -18.61 2.64 -25.87
CA ILE A 33 -18.03 1.37 -25.41
C ILE A 33 -16.52 1.50 -25.21
N MET A 34 -15.78 2.10 -26.15
CA MET A 34 -14.34 2.31 -26.01
C MET A 34 -14.01 3.29 -24.88
N SER A 35 -14.75 4.39 -24.76
CA SER A 35 -14.62 5.34 -23.66
C SER A 35 -14.90 4.68 -22.32
N PHE A 36 -15.88 3.76 -22.27
CA PHE A 36 -16.16 2.95 -21.09
C PHE A 36 -15.00 2.03 -20.72
N PHE A 37 -14.47 1.24 -21.66
CA PHE A 37 -13.34 0.35 -21.38
C PHE A 37 -12.09 1.14 -20.94
N ARG A 38 -11.88 2.34 -21.48
CA ARG A 38 -10.77 3.21 -21.11
C ARG A 38 -10.97 3.92 -19.76
N ASN A 39 -12.20 4.23 -19.38
CA ASN A 39 -12.52 4.96 -18.14
C ASN A 39 -12.97 4.05 -16.98
N LYS A 40 -12.93 2.73 -17.15
CA LYS A 40 -13.22 1.79 -16.08
C LYS A 40 -12.12 1.89 -15.03
N ALA A 41 -12.37 2.65 -13.96
CA ALA A 41 -11.51 2.65 -12.80
C ALA A 41 -11.49 1.24 -12.19
N GLU A 42 -10.33 0.60 -12.18
CA GLU A 42 -10.10 -0.68 -11.54
C GLU A 42 -8.80 -0.55 -10.74
N LEU A 43 -8.73 -1.19 -9.58
CA LEU A 43 -7.52 -1.23 -8.78
C LEU A 43 -7.05 -2.68 -8.74
N ILE A 44 -5.93 -2.94 -9.40
CA ILE A 44 -5.35 -4.28 -9.53
C ILE A 44 -4.37 -4.48 -8.37
N ILE A 45 -4.44 -5.64 -7.72
CA ILE A 45 -3.60 -5.96 -6.57
C ILE A 45 -2.65 -7.08 -6.96
N PHE A 46 -1.36 -6.79 -6.88
CA PHE A 46 -0.33 -7.80 -6.98
C PHE A 46 -0.01 -8.32 -5.59
N THR A 47 -0.58 -9.48 -5.25
CA THR A 47 -0.24 -10.23 -4.05
C THR A 47 0.10 -11.66 -4.45
N ASP A 48 1.22 -12.17 -3.95
CA ASP A 48 1.58 -13.56 -4.14
C ASP A 48 0.69 -14.41 -3.23
N LYS A 49 -0.36 -15.01 -3.80
CA LYS A 49 -1.36 -15.80 -3.05
C LYS A 49 -0.75 -16.99 -2.30
N LYS A 50 0.51 -17.36 -2.58
CA LYS A 50 1.20 -18.51 -1.97
C LYS A 50 2.16 -18.14 -0.84
N LYS A 51 2.52 -16.87 -0.67
CA LYS A 51 3.39 -16.42 0.43
C LYS A 51 2.57 -15.78 1.53
N ASN A 52 3.04 -15.91 2.78
CA ASN A 52 2.52 -15.10 3.87
C ASN A 52 2.60 -13.63 3.45
N SER A 53 1.45 -12.95 3.45
CA SER A 53 1.31 -11.56 3.01
C SER A 53 1.89 -10.55 4.02
N TRP A 54 2.63 -11.05 5.00
CA TRP A 54 3.09 -10.33 6.17
C TRP A 54 4.46 -10.81 6.62
N THR A 55 5.20 -9.91 7.26
CA THR A 55 6.53 -10.16 7.81
C THR A 55 6.52 -9.80 9.31
N PRO A 56 6.99 -10.69 10.19
CA PRO A 56 7.16 -10.36 11.61
C PRO A 56 8.26 -9.30 11.76
N ILE A 57 8.02 -8.32 12.61
CA ILE A 57 8.97 -7.25 12.93
C ILE A 57 9.33 -7.36 14.41
N ALA A 58 10.63 -7.49 14.67
CA ALA A 58 11.20 -7.39 16.00
C ALA A 58 11.40 -5.93 16.41
N GLU A 59 11.44 -5.67 17.72
CA GLU A 59 11.71 -4.33 18.23
C GLU A 59 13.12 -3.89 17.82
N GLY A 60 13.22 -2.67 17.29
CA GLY A 60 14.47 -2.11 16.77
C GLY A 60 14.78 -2.44 15.30
N GLU A 61 14.00 -3.30 14.65
CA GLU A 61 14.17 -3.53 13.20
C GLU A 61 13.66 -2.36 12.36
N ILE A 62 12.68 -1.60 12.83
CA ILE A 62 12.22 -0.37 12.16
C ILE A 62 12.54 0.82 13.05
N THR A 63 13.20 1.83 12.46
CA THR A 63 13.61 3.04 13.17
C THR A 63 13.26 4.28 12.37
N PHE A 64 13.16 5.42 13.06
CA PHE A 64 13.06 6.73 12.44
C PHE A 64 13.87 7.75 13.24
N THR A 65 14.37 8.79 12.58
CA THR A 65 15.14 9.86 13.21
C THR A 65 14.34 11.15 13.26
N ASN A 66 14.45 11.90 14.36
CA ASN A 66 13.91 13.26 14.43
C ASN A 66 14.86 14.32 13.85
N GLU A 67 14.40 15.56 13.79
CA GLU A 67 15.17 16.72 13.31
C GLU A 67 16.47 16.96 14.12
N SER A 68 16.49 16.54 15.38
CA SER A 68 17.67 16.63 16.27
C SER A 68 18.66 15.47 16.11
N GLY A 69 18.40 14.52 15.22
CA GLY A 69 19.24 13.33 15.01
C GLY A 69 19.05 12.22 16.04
N THR A 70 18.07 12.34 16.95
CA THR A 70 17.70 11.27 17.88
C THR A 70 16.97 10.16 17.12
N SER A 71 17.44 8.92 17.28
CA SER A 71 16.83 7.74 16.69
C SER A 71 15.78 7.14 17.64
N PHE A 72 14.62 6.81 17.09
CA PHE A 72 13.53 6.13 17.77
C PHE A 72 13.27 4.79 17.09
N THR A 73 12.86 3.79 17.86
CA THR A 73 12.55 2.45 17.39
C THR A 73 11.05 2.21 17.45
N LEU A 74 10.49 1.56 16.44
CA LEU A 74 9.13 1.04 16.52
C LEU A 74 9.08 -0.23 17.37
N PRO A 75 7.94 -0.49 18.05
CA PRO A 75 7.75 -1.71 18.82
C PRO A 75 7.73 -2.94 17.91
N SER A 76 7.77 -4.13 18.51
CA SER A 76 7.52 -5.37 17.79
C SER A 76 6.10 -5.43 17.20
N GLY A 77 5.94 -6.11 16.07
CA GLY A 77 4.67 -6.14 15.37
C GLY A 77 4.71 -6.92 14.07
N VAL A 78 3.83 -6.55 13.16
CA VAL A 78 3.68 -7.16 11.84
C VAL A 78 3.69 -6.09 10.75
N LEU A 79 4.44 -6.35 9.68
CA LEU A 79 4.50 -5.51 8.49
C LEU A 79 3.82 -6.21 7.33
N PHE A 80 2.84 -5.54 6.73
CA PHE A 80 2.18 -5.95 5.51
C PHE A 80 2.73 -5.16 4.32
N HIS A 81 2.82 -5.81 3.16
CA HIS A 81 3.21 -5.15 1.92
C HIS A 81 2.28 -5.55 0.79
N TYR A 82 1.67 -4.55 0.17
CA TYR A 82 0.81 -4.70 -1.01
C TYR A 82 1.31 -3.82 -2.14
N GLN A 83 1.06 -4.26 -3.37
CA GLN A 83 1.31 -3.48 -4.56
C GLN A 83 -0.02 -3.28 -5.30
N PHE A 84 -0.43 -2.02 -5.40
CA PHE A 84 -1.66 -1.62 -6.07
C PHE A 84 -1.33 -0.93 -7.39
N LEU A 85 -1.82 -1.48 -8.50
CA LEU A 85 -1.77 -0.84 -9.81
C LEU A 85 -3.09 -0.15 -10.09
N ASN A 86 -3.01 1.14 -10.34
CA ASN A 86 -4.10 1.92 -10.91
C ASN A 86 -3.86 2.09 -12.42
N PRO A 87 -4.42 1.24 -13.30
CA PRO A 87 -4.36 1.41 -14.75
C PRO A 87 -5.30 2.51 -15.28
N SER A 88 -6.10 3.13 -14.42
CA SER A 88 -7.05 4.17 -14.84
C SER A 88 -6.32 5.44 -15.27
N PRO A 89 -6.85 6.20 -16.25
CA PRO A 89 -6.39 7.55 -16.55
C PRO A 89 -6.72 8.57 -15.45
N HIS A 90 -7.43 8.16 -14.40
CA HIS A 90 -7.82 9.01 -13.28
C HIS A 90 -7.33 8.46 -11.94
N ASP A 91 -7.05 9.37 -11.00
CA ASP A 91 -6.72 9.03 -9.62
C ASP A 91 -7.88 8.27 -8.96
N ILE A 92 -7.55 7.29 -8.13
CA ILE A 92 -8.52 6.54 -7.31
C ILE A 92 -8.29 6.91 -5.85
N ALA A 93 -9.27 7.55 -5.22
CA ALA A 93 -9.20 7.87 -3.80
C ALA A 93 -9.47 6.62 -2.93
N PHE A 94 -8.71 6.46 -1.86
CA PHE A 94 -9.06 5.59 -0.74
C PHE A 94 -9.33 6.44 0.50
N PHE A 95 -10.29 6.02 1.31
CA PHE A 95 -10.80 6.84 2.41
C PHE A 95 -10.75 6.13 3.76
N ASN A 96 -10.32 4.86 3.77
CA ASN A 96 -10.08 4.14 5.01
C ASN A 96 -9.17 2.94 4.75
N LEU A 97 -8.12 2.81 5.56
CA LEU A 97 -7.22 1.67 5.64
C LEU A 97 -7.11 1.27 7.11
N HIS A 98 -7.46 0.04 7.44
CA HIS A 98 -7.40 -0.47 8.81
C HIS A 98 -7.30 -2.00 8.83
N PHE A 99 -7.01 -2.52 10.01
CA PHE A 99 -7.01 -3.95 10.30
C PHE A 99 -8.15 -4.29 11.25
N ASP A 100 -9.01 -5.23 10.88
CA ASP A 100 -10.00 -5.76 11.82
C ASP A 100 -9.43 -6.97 12.55
N ALA A 101 -9.30 -6.86 13.88
CA ALA A 101 -8.87 -7.93 14.77
C ALA A 101 -9.70 -7.92 16.05
N ALA A 102 -10.03 -9.10 16.58
CA ALA A 102 -10.78 -9.26 17.83
C ALA A 102 -12.07 -8.39 17.92
N GLY A 103 -12.76 -8.19 16.79
CA GLY A 103 -13.98 -7.38 16.71
C GLY A 103 -13.77 -5.86 16.77
N LYS A 104 -12.53 -5.38 16.68
CA LYS A 104 -12.16 -3.96 16.67
C LYS A 104 -11.40 -3.60 15.40
N ALA A 105 -11.52 -2.35 14.98
CA ALA A 105 -10.69 -1.79 13.91
C ALA A 105 -9.43 -1.18 14.54
N CYS A 106 -8.29 -1.80 14.27
CA CYS A 106 -6.95 -1.36 14.64
C CYS A 106 -6.36 -0.48 13.53
N GLN A 107 -5.58 0.54 13.91
CA GLN A 107 -5.03 1.50 12.98
C GLN A 107 -3.60 1.13 12.65
N PHE A 108 -3.23 1.18 11.37
CA PHE A 108 -1.83 1.05 11.02
C PHE A 108 -1.04 2.28 11.47
N PHE A 109 0.27 2.10 11.60
CA PHE A 109 1.19 3.22 11.67
C PHE A 109 1.19 4.00 10.35
N TYR A 110 1.10 5.32 10.51
CA TYR A 110 1.22 6.31 9.45
C TYR A 110 2.34 7.28 9.78
N ASP A 111 2.79 8.06 8.81
CA ASP A 111 3.78 9.13 9.08
C ASP A 111 3.30 10.05 10.21
N LYS A 112 2.00 10.37 10.22
CA LYS A 112 1.41 11.20 11.27
C LYS A 112 1.39 10.55 12.66
N SER A 113 1.50 9.23 12.77
CA SER A 113 1.55 8.53 14.06
C SER A 113 2.79 8.93 14.87
N VAL A 114 3.87 9.34 14.20
CA VAL A 114 5.10 9.85 14.83
C VAL A 114 5.27 11.37 14.68
N GLY A 115 4.19 12.07 14.32
CA GLY A 115 4.17 13.52 14.13
C GLY A 115 4.54 14.32 15.39
N TYR A 116 4.46 13.70 16.57
CA TYR A 116 4.92 14.28 17.83
C TYR A 116 6.44 14.41 17.91
N ALA A 117 7.18 13.60 17.15
CA ALA A 117 8.65 13.56 17.17
C ALA A 117 9.27 14.22 15.94
N THR A 118 8.66 14.08 14.76
CA THR A 118 9.16 14.67 13.50
C THR A 118 8.03 14.92 12.52
N LYS A 119 8.13 15.98 11.72
CA LYS A 119 7.12 16.32 10.71
C LYS A 119 7.19 15.44 9.46
N ASN A 120 8.39 14.99 9.11
CA ASN A 120 8.66 14.19 7.91
C ASN A 120 9.50 12.97 8.34
N PRO A 121 8.88 11.93 8.90
CA PRO A 121 9.62 10.74 9.31
C PRO A 121 10.14 9.98 8.08
N THR A 122 11.38 9.50 8.17
CA THR A 122 11.92 8.49 7.28
C THR A 122 12.07 7.20 8.08
N PHE A 123 11.36 6.16 7.67
CA PHE A 123 11.41 4.87 8.34
C PHE A 123 12.43 3.97 7.68
N ILE A 124 13.39 3.48 8.46
CA ILE A 124 14.45 2.58 8.01
C ILE A 124 14.20 1.21 8.62
N HIS A 125 14.05 0.20 7.77
CA HIS A 125 13.97 -1.21 8.14
C HIS A 125 15.31 -1.90 7.97
N TYR A 126 15.80 -2.52 9.05
CA TYR A 126 17.00 -3.32 9.10
C TYR A 126 16.61 -4.80 9.05
N ASP A 127 16.84 -5.42 7.91
CA ASP A 127 16.85 -6.87 7.77
C ASP A 127 18.31 -7.37 7.79
N LEU A 128 18.51 -8.64 8.13
CA LEU A 128 19.81 -9.31 8.28
C LEU A 128 20.73 -9.16 7.07
N ILE A 129 20.13 -8.96 5.89
CA ILE A 129 20.82 -8.91 4.61
C ILE A 129 20.77 -7.50 4.01
N LYS A 130 19.73 -6.72 4.32
CA LYS A 130 19.45 -5.45 3.63
C LYS A 130 18.83 -4.43 4.55
N THR A 131 19.27 -3.19 4.39
CA THR A 131 18.59 -2.02 4.93
C THR A 131 17.75 -1.39 3.83
N ALA A 132 16.49 -1.06 4.13
CA ALA A 132 15.59 -0.44 3.17
C ALA A 132 14.76 0.65 3.83
N GLU A 133 14.49 1.73 3.10
CA GLU A 133 13.50 2.72 3.49
C GLU A 133 12.08 2.15 3.28
N LEU A 134 11.21 2.32 4.27
CA LEU A 134 9.81 1.93 4.20
C LEU A 134 8.94 3.19 4.01
N PRO A 135 8.32 3.38 2.83
CA PRO A 135 7.39 4.48 2.63
C PRO A 135 6.04 4.13 3.25
N PHE A 136 5.85 4.48 4.53
CA PHE A 136 4.54 4.37 5.16
C PHE A 136 3.56 5.40 4.56
N PRO A 137 2.24 5.13 4.61
CA PRO A 137 1.26 6.09 4.15
C PRO A 137 1.24 7.28 5.12
N HIS A 138 0.99 8.46 4.57
CA HIS A 138 0.88 9.66 5.38
C HIS A 138 -0.33 9.62 6.35
N GLU A 139 -1.44 9.01 5.90
CA GLU A 139 -2.73 8.93 6.57
C GLU A 139 -3.49 7.65 6.18
N PRO A 140 -4.57 7.28 6.93
CA PRO A 140 -5.46 6.16 6.56
C PRO A 140 -6.27 6.39 5.27
N GLN A 141 -6.20 7.60 4.71
CA GLN A 141 -6.79 7.99 3.43
C GLN A 141 -5.73 8.52 2.47
N GLY A 142 -6.05 8.53 1.18
CA GLY A 142 -5.15 9.04 0.16
C GLY A 142 -5.63 8.78 -1.26
N THR A 143 -4.69 8.78 -2.20
CA THR A 143 -4.98 8.59 -3.62
C THR A 143 -3.98 7.66 -4.28
N PHE A 144 -4.46 6.68 -5.04
CA PHE A 144 -3.67 5.95 -6.01
C PHE A 144 -3.62 6.76 -7.30
N LYS A 145 -2.43 7.19 -7.70
CA LYS A 145 -2.26 8.06 -8.89
C LYS A 145 -2.62 7.33 -10.17
N ALA A 146 -3.17 8.04 -11.14
CA ALA A 146 -3.45 7.51 -12.47
C ALA A 146 -2.21 6.84 -13.09
N ASN A 147 -2.39 5.70 -13.76
CA ASN A 147 -1.34 4.93 -14.42
C ASN A 147 -0.11 4.64 -13.54
N SER A 148 -0.32 4.41 -12.24
CA SER A 148 0.78 4.22 -11.30
C SER A 148 0.70 2.88 -10.56
N LEU A 149 1.87 2.34 -10.24
CA LEU A 149 2.05 1.25 -9.30
C LEU A 149 2.45 1.86 -7.95
N THR A 150 1.60 1.69 -6.93
CA THR A 150 1.82 2.22 -5.60
C THR A 150 2.08 1.06 -4.62
N PRO A 151 3.28 0.97 -4.02
CA PRO A 151 3.49 0.09 -2.89
C PRO A 151 2.80 0.66 -1.65
N LEU A 152 2.21 -0.21 -0.85
CA LEU A 152 1.56 0.14 0.41
C LEU A 152 2.15 -0.74 1.51
N TYR A 153 2.92 -0.13 2.39
CA TYR A 153 3.48 -0.75 3.58
C TYR A 153 2.62 -0.40 4.78
N CYS A 154 2.11 -1.40 5.49
CA CYS A 154 1.25 -1.17 6.65
C CYS A 154 1.86 -1.88 7.85
N PHE A 155 2.25 -1.14 8.87
CA PHE A 155 2.78 -1.71 10.11
C PHE A 155 1.74 -1.65 11.22
N LEU A 156 1.61 -2.75 11.98
CA LEU A 156 0.73 -2.84 13.14
C LEU A 156 1.53 -3.39 14.33
N SER A 157 1.45 -2.72 15.48
CA SER A 157 2.15 -3.18 16.69
C SER A 157 1.44 -4.38 17.32
N ASN A 158 2.19 -5.19 18.07
CA ASN A 158 1.61 -6.29 18.85
C ASN A 158 0.62 -5.80 19.92
N GLU A 159 0.80 -4.58 20.43
CA GLU A 159 -0.13 -3.94 21.36
C GLU A 159 -1.50 -3.72 20.73
N GLU A 160 -1.54 -3.22 19.49
CA GLU A 160 -2.79 -3.01 18.75
C GLU A 160 -3.47 -4.31 18.35
N LEU A 161 -2.70 -5.37 18.12
CA LEU A 161 -3.23 -6.69 17.77
C LEU A 161 -3.95 -7.38 18.94
N ALA A 162 -3.66 -7.01 20.19
CA ALA A 162 -4.27 -7.57 21.40
C ALA A 162 -4.35 -9.12 21.40
N SER A 163 -3.30 -9.77 20.91
CA SER A 163 -3.20 -11.25 20.76
C SER A 163 -4.21 -11.87 19.79
N ALA A 164 -4.69 -11.13 18.79
CA ALA A 164 -5.52 -11.69 17.74
C ALA A 164 -4.71 -12.65 16.84
N ASP A 165 -5.10 -13.91 16.82
CA ASP A 165 -4.49 -14.95 15.96
C ASP A 165 -4.91 -14.83 14.48
N HIS A 166 -5.87 -13.96 14.18
CA HIS A 166 -6.34 -13.69 12.84
C HIS A 166 -6.91 -12.28 12.73
N GLY A 167 -6.98 -11.80 11.50
CA GLY A 167 -7.69 -10.55 11.21
C GLY A 167 -7.87 -10.30 9.74
N THR A 168 -8.43 -9.14 9.41
CA THR A 168 -8.72 -8.77 8.02
C THR A 168 -8.23 -7.36 7.74
N ILE A 169 -7.36 -7.25 6.74
CA ILE A 169 -6.96 -5.95 6.20
C ILE A 169 -8.09 -5.43 5.33
N LYS A 170 -8.50 -4.19 5.58
CA LYS A 170 -9.55 -3.52 4.82
C LYS A 170 -9.04 -2.21 4.24
N LEU A 171 -9.19 -2.08 2.93
CA LEU A 171 -8.95 -0.83 2.20
C LEU A 171 -10.23 -0.45 1.45
N CYS A 172 -10.83 0.66 1.82
CA CYS A 172 -12.04 1.20 1.20
C CYS A 172 -11.67 2.30 0.19
N TYR A 173 -12.08 2.13 -1.06
CA TYR A 173 -11.71 3.01 -2.15
C TYR A 173 -12.88 3.33 -3.10
N ALA A 174 -12.80 4.49 -3.75
CA ALA A 174 -13.84 5.06 -4.59
C ALA A 174 -13.68 4.59 -6.04
N ILE A 175 -14.36 3.50 -6.39
CA ILE A 175 -14.50 3.03 -7.77
C ILE A 175 -15.98 2.97 -8.12
N ARG A 176 -16.34 3.61 -9.25
CA ARG A 176 -17.70 3.58 -9.80
C ARG A 176 -17.93 2.24 -10.51
N LYS A 177 -18.85 1.42 -9.99
CA LYS A 177 -19.32 0.18 -10.60
C LYS A 177 -20.56 0.44 -11.47
N PHE A 178 -20.60 -0.17 -12.66
CA PHE A 178 -21.76 -0.14 -13.55
C PHE A 178 -22.72 -1.31 -13.24
N PRO A 179 -24.05 -1.14 -13.32
CA PRO A 179 -24.78 0.09 -13.65
C PRO A 179 -24.73 1.14 -12.53
N TYR A 180 -24.77 2.43 -12.89
CA TYR A 180 -24.69 3.56 -11.94
C TYR A 180 -26.01 3.79 -11.18
N LEU A 181 -26.58 2.73 -10.63
CA LEU A 181 -27.82 2.77 -9.88
C LEU A 181 -27.52 2.86 -8.37
N GLY A 182 -27.62 4.09 -7.85
CA GLY A 182 -27.58 4.36 -6.41
C GLY A 182 -26.19 4.51 -5.79
N LYS A 183 -26.16 5.03 -4.55
CA LYS A 183 -24.93 5.44 -3.85
C LYS A 183 -23.98 4.27 -3.51
N ARG A 184 -24.50 3.05 -3.42
CA ARG A 184 -23.74 1.83 -3.08
C ARG A 184 -22.71 1.43 -4.14
N ASN A 185 -22.84 1.93 -5.36
CA ASN A 185 -21.95 1.57 -6.47
C ASN A 185 -20.74 2.52 -6.64
N HIS A 186 -20.53 3.48 -5.72
CA HIS A 186 -19.41 4.43 -5.79
C HIS A 186 -18.15 3.99 -5.05
N PHE A 187 -18.25 2.98 -4.18
CA PHE A 187 -17.12 2.53 -3.38
C PHE A 187 -17.02 1.00 -3.36
N THR A 188 -15.80 0.53 -3.12
CA THR A 188 -15.47 -0.89 -3.01
C THR A 188 -14.47 -1.07 -1.87
N THR A 189 -14.47 -2.26 -1.28
CA THR A 189 -13.54 -2.61 -0.20
C THR A 189 -12.70 -3.80 -0.64
N PHE A 190 -11.39 -3.62 -0.64
CA PHE A 190 -10.45 -4.74 -0.64
C PHE A 190 -10.42 -5.36 0.75
N LYS A 191 -10.48 -6.69 0.80
CA LYS A 191 -10.41 -7.48 2.04
C LYS A 191 -9.35 -8.57 1.85
N HIS A 192 -8.42 -8.65 2.79
CA HIS A 192 -7.44 -9.74 2.84
C HIS A 192 -7.48 -10.36 4.23
N TYR A 193 -7.88 -11.62 4.31
CA TYR A 193 -7.86 -12.39 5.55
C TYR A 193 -6.44 -12.87 5.84
N VAL A 194 -5.98 -12.64 7.06
CA VAL A 194 -4.63 -12.97 7.51
C VAL A 194 -4.73 -13.91 8.71
N ASN A 195 -3.98 -15.01 8.64
CA ASN A 195 -3.69 -15.87 9.79
C ASN A 195 -2.36 -15.40 10.43
N LEU A 196 -2.40 -15.13 11.73
CA LEU A 196 -1.32 -14.64 12.59
C LEU A 196 -1.00 -15.60 13.75
N GLU A 197 -1.49 -16.84 13.76
CA GLU A 197 -1.31 -17.83 14.85
C GLU A 197 0.16 -17.99 15.27
N ASN A 198 1.08 -17.99 14.31
CA ASN A 198 2.53 -18.17 14.57
C ASN A 198 3.28 -16.85 14.81
N LEU A 199 2.59 -15.70 14.83
CA LEU A 199 3.23 -14.39 14.98
C LEU A 199 4.06 -14.27 16.28
N PRO A 200 3.57 -14.67 17.46
CA PRO A 200 4.35 -14.52 18.70
C PRO A 200 5.67 -15.30 18.68
N GLU A 201 5.64 -16.53 18.16
CA GLU A 201 6.83 -17.38 18.05
C GLU A 201 7.83 -16.78 17.05
N LEU A 202 7.35 -16.32 15.91
CA LEU A 202 8.18 -15.73 14.87
C LEU A 202 8.83 -14.41 15.34
N VAL A 203 8.07 -13.53 15.99
CA VAL A 203 8.60 -12.28 16.58
C VAL A 203 9.67 -12.60 17.62
N ARG A 204 9.41 -13.56 18.53
CA ARG A 204 10.39 -13.98 19.54
C ARG A 204 11.68 -14.51 18.89
N SER A 205 11.54 -15.37 17.88
CA SER A 205 12.70 -15.91 17.17
C SER A 205 13.56 -14.82 16.51
N LYS A 206 12.92 -13.81 15.92
CA LYS A 206 13.60 -12.64 15.35
C LYS A 206 14.26 -11.78 16.42
N GLN A 207 13.60 -11.55 17.55
CA GLN A 207 14.15 -10.78 18.67
C GLN A 207 15.42 -11.44 19.22
N GLU A 208 15.44 -12.77 19.35
CA GLU A 208 16.62 -13.52 19.78
C GLU A 208 17.79 -13.41 18.78
N ILE A 209 17.50 -13.36 17.48
CA ILE A 209 18.52 -13.13 16.45
C ILE A 209 19.06 -11.70 16.56
N MET A 210 18.20 -10.70 16.65
CA MET A 210 18.60 -9.29 16.74
C MET A 210 19.45 -9.01 17.98
N THR A 211 19.04 -9.52 19.14
CA THR A 211 19.82 -9.36 20.38
C THR A 211 21.21 -10.00 20.30
N LYS A 212 21.35 -11.18 19.68
CA LYS A 212 22.65 -11.83 19.45
C LYS A 212 23.56 -11.00 18.54
N LEU A 213 22.99 -10.36 17.50
CA LEU A 213 23.74 -9.51 16.58
C LEU A 213 24.25 -8.25 17.29
N THR A 214 23.38 -7.54 18.03
CA THR A 214 23.79 -6.34 18.79
C THR A 214 24.88 -6.65 19.81
N GLN A 215 24.79 -7.79 20.51
CA GLN A 215 25.83 -8.22 21.46
C GLN A 215 27.16 -8.58 20.80
N SER A 216 27.12 -9.14 19.59
CA SER A 216 28.32 -9.45 18.79
C SER A 216 29.05 -8.18 18.35
N GLU A 217 28.31 -7.18 17.87
CA GLU A 217 28.86 -5.88 17.47
C GLU A 217 29.50 -5.13 18.64
N GLN A 218 28.84 -5.13 19.81
CA GLN A 218 29.39 -4.52 21.03
C GLN A 218 30.66 -5.22 21.53
N LYS A 219 30.76 -6.55 21.38
CA LYS A 219 32.00 -7.30 21.69
C LYS A 219 33.12 -6.98 20.72
N SER A 220 32.82 -6.82 19.42
CA SER A 220 33.80 -6.43 18.39
C SER A 220 34.34 -5.00 18.60
N GLN A 221 33.48 -4.06 19.00
CA GLN A 221 33.90 -2.70 19.33
C GLN A 221 34.76 -2.63 20.61
N LYS A 222 34.50 -3.48 21.61
CA LYS A 222 35.33 -3.56 22.83
C LYS A 222 36.72 -4.15 22.58
N THR A 223 36.88 -5.09 21.65
CA THR A 223 38.21 -5.64 21.31
C THR A 223 39.03 -4.70 20.42
N SER A 224 38.38 -3.86 19.60
CA SER A 224 39.05 -2.88 18.73
C SER A 224 39.74 -1.73 19.48
N ASN A 225 39.45 -1.49 20.76
CA ASN A 225 40.09 -0.44 21.56
C ASN A 225 41.34 -0.90 22.33
N THR A 226 41.84 -2.11 22.06
CA THR A 226 43.13 -2.55 22.62
C THR A 226 44.27 -2.08 21.71
N HIS A 227 44.67 -0.81 21.81
CA HIS A 227 45.93 -0.35 21.22
C HIS A 227 47.09 -1.20 21.77
N PRO A 228 47.96 -1.78 20.92
CA PRO A 228 49.14 -2.46 21.42
C PRO A 228 50.08 -1.41 22.03
N HIS A 229 50.25 -1.48 23.35
CA HIS A 229 51.28 -0.73 24.07
C HIS A 229 52.65 -1.04 23.44
N LYS A 230 53.15 -0.12 22.60
CA LYS A 230 54.53 -0.14 22.11
C LYS A 230 55.43 0.15 23.32
N ASN A 231 55.97 -0.90 23.91
CA ASN A 231 57.08 -0.82 24.86
C ASN A 231 58.28 -0.13 24.19
N LYS A 232 58.47 1.16 24.50
CA LYS A 232 59.72 1.88 24.21
C LYS A 232 60.83 1.28 25.07
N ARG A 233 61.62 0.41 24.45
CA ARG A 233 62.91 -0.07 24.97
C ARG A 233 63.84 1.14 25.18
N LYS A 234 64.15 1.46 26.44
CA LYS A 234 65.23 2.38 26.80
C LYS A 234 66.56 1.80 26.28
N LYS A 235 67.28 2.53 25.42
CA LYS A 235 68.69 2.28 25.15
C LYS A 235 69.52 3.17 26.07
N HIS A 236 70.25 2.54 26.98
CA HIS A 236 71.45 3.12 27.60
C HIS A 236 72.62 2.89 26.65
N LYS A 237 73.27 3.98 26.22
CA LYS A 237 74.73 4.14 26.15
C LYS A 237 75.04 5.59 25.84
#